data_AF-A0A7S4HZS2-F1
#
_entry.id   AF-A0A7S4HZS2-F1
#
_cell.length_a   1.000
_cell.length_b   1.000
_cell.length_c   1.000
_cell.angle_alpha   90.00
_cell.angle_beta   90.00
_cell.angle_gamma   90.00
#
_symmetry.space_group_name_H-M   'P 1'
#
loop_
_entity.id
_entity.type
_entity.pdbx_description
1 polymer ?
#
loop_
_entity_poly.entity_id
_entity_poly.type
_entity_poly.pdbx_seq_one_letter_code
_entity_poly.pdbx_strand_id
1 'polypeptide(L)'
;EAESLRQQRERIKFSVCRHAPCDAVRQVFREAEEELGKLSDALVMLEQDGAAPVLPDGKVGGNGAMLLSVGDSEHENGGDFVLVVSKSGKKPGERLGVDEFCVVDNFDSDSWSAHYSSSRDDYKPSSDTPLLWESLMEGQRKYSWRKSPRVALHGHALADEETAARLNIPISSEETLFSTPEDVTALEGLFRENPYPEQKLFLRKNHGFFLLADSATQAIEVYQRCILPHLNSQTINQ
;
A
#
# COMPACT_ATOMS: atom_id res chain seq x y z
N GLU A 1 13.31 -3.13 4.01
CA GLU A 1 12.90 -3.84 5.25
C GLU A 1 13.81 -5.00 5.73
N ALA A 2 14.20 -5.95 4.86
CA ALA A 2 15.01 -7.12 5.26
C ALA A 2 16.38 -6.77 5.84
N GLU A 3 17.04 -5.73 5.33
CA GLU A 3 18.34 -5.29 5.82
C GLU A 3 18.26 -4.66 7.22
N SER A 4 17.19 -3.93 7.53
CA SER A 4 16.97 -3.40 8.88
C SER A 4 16.57 -4.46 9.90
N LEU A 5 15.80 -5.47 9.50
CA LEU A 5 15.57 -6.64 10.36
C LEU A 5 16.89 -7.29 10.78
N ARG A 6 17.88 -7.30 9.88
CA ARG A 6 19.24 -7.77 10.19
C ARG A 6 20.01 -6.80 11.08
N GLN A 7 19.75 -5.49 11.00
CA GLN A 7 20.44 -4.45 11.76
C GLN A 7 19.80 -4.10 13.12
N GLN A 8 18.68 -4.74 13.52
CA GLN A 8 17.98 -4.50 14.80
C GLN A 8 17.67 -3.02 15.13
N ARG A 9 17.63 -2.13 14.13
CA ARG A 9 17.28 -0.72 14.36
C ARG A 9 15.83 -0.61 14.83
N GLU A 10 15.57 0.30 15.76
CA GLU A 10 14.21 0.65 16.17
C GLU A 10 13.44 1.08 14.91
N ARG A 11 12.47 0.24 14.52
CA ARG A 11 11.49 0.63 13.51
C ARG A 11 10.65 1.71 14.17
N ILE A 12 10.79 2.98 13.77
CA ILE A 12 9.79 3.98 14.11
C ILE A 12 8.51 3.59 13.37
N LYS A 13 7.72 2.74 14.02
CA LYS A 13 6.37 2.39 13.60
C LYS A 13 5.48 3.47 14.18
N PHE A 14 4.71 4.15 13.34
CA PHE A 14 3.65 5.06 13.78
C PHE A 14 2.80 4.40 14.89
N SER A 15 2.27 5.22 15.79
CA SER A 15 1.44 4.71 16.89
C SER A 15 0.06 4.33 16.37
N VAL A 16 -0.55 3.30 16.96
CA VAL A 16 -1.91 2.87 16.57
C VAL A 16 -2.85 2.91 17.77
N CYS A 17 -4.05 3.46 17.56
CA CYS A 17 -5.14 3.49 18.52
C CYS A 17 -6.31 2.69 17.94
N ARG A 18 -6.59 1.52 18.53
CA ARG A 18 -7.72 0.68 18.09
C ARG A 18 -9.01 1.14 18.77
N HIS A 19 -10.09 1.22 18.00
CA HIS A 19 -11.45 1.34 18.54
C HIS A 19 -12.36 0.25 17.97
N ALA A 20 -13.55 0.13 18.57
CA ALA A 20 -14.55 -0.81 18.10
C ALA A 20 -15.02 -0.41 16.69
N PRO A 21 -15.29 -1.38 15.79
CA PRO A 21 -15.86 -1.09 14.49
C PRO A 21 -17.29 -0.57 14.66
N CYS A 22 -17.62 0.54 13.98
CA CYS A 22 -18.99 1.03 13.89
C CYS A 22 -19.76 0.28 12.79
N ASP A 23 -21.09 0.39 12.80
CA ASP A 23 -21.93 -0.32 11.83
C ASP A 23 -21.73 0.16 10.38
N ALA A 24 -21.38 1.44 10.18
CA ALA A 24 -21.03 1.97 8.87
C ALA A 24 -19.81 1.27 8.27
N VAL A 25 -18.76 1.05 9.06
CA VAL A 25 -17.56 0.31 8.64
C VAL A 25 -17.88 -1.15 8.29
N ARG A 26 -18.76 -1.80 9.06
CA ARG A 26 -19.20 -3.17 8.75
C ARG A 26 -19.99 -3.22 7.43
N GLN A 27 -20.80 -2.21 7.17
CA GLN A 27 -21.55 -2.10 5.92
C GLN A 27 -20.60 -1.95 4.72
N VAL A 28 -19.60 -1.07 4.83
CA VAL A 28 -18.57 -0.88 3.80
C VAL A 28 -17.87 -2.18 3.44
N PHE A 29 -17.50 -3.01 4.43
CA PHE A 29 -16.90 -4.32 4.16
C PHE A 29 -17.81 -5.27 3.39
N ARG A 30 -19.13 -5.25 3.68
CA ARG A 30 -20.10 -6.09 2.96
C ARG A 30 -20.26 -5.65 1.52
N GLU A 31 -20.30 -4.34 1.28
CA GLU A 31 -20.48 -3.77 -0.06
C GLU A 31 -19.21 -3.91 -0.91
N ALA A 32 -18.04 -3.83 -0.28
CA ALA A 32 -16.74 -3.93 -0.96
C ALA A 32 -16.15 -5.35 -0.96
N GLU A 33 -16.91 -6.38 -0.57
CA GLU A 33 -16.40 -7.76 -0.42
C GLU A 33 -15.73 -8.27 -1.70
N GLU A 34 -16.33 -8.02 -2.87
CA GLU A 34 -15.76 -8.42 -4.16
C GLU A 34 -14.43 -7.71 -4.45
N GLU A 35 -14.39 -6.40 -4.29
CA GLU A 35 -13.19 -5.58 -4.57
C GLU A 35 -12.05 -5.88 -3.59
N LEU A 36 -12.36 -6.11 -2.31
CA LEU A 36 -11.38 -6.55 -1.31
C LEU A 36 -10.91 -7.98 -1.58
N GLY A 37 -11.77 -8.83 -2.13
CA GLY A 37 -11.39 -10.14 -2.66
C GLY A 37 -10.33 -10.03 -3.75
N LYS A 38 -10.53 -9.14 -4.73
CA LYS A 38 -9.55 -8.88 -5.80
C LYS A 38 -8.24 -8.29 -5.25
N LEU A 39 -8.31 -7.41 -4.26
CA LEU A 39 -7.11 -6.90 -3.60
C LEU A 39 -6.34 -8.02 -2.88
N SER A 40 -7.04 -8.93 -2.21
CA SER A 40 -6.43 -10.12 -1.60
C SER A 40 -5.77 -11.04 -2.64
N ASP A 41 -6.42 -11.24 -3.80
CA ASP A 41 -5.85 -12.00 -4.91
C ASP A 41 -4.58 -11.34 -5.47
N ALA A 42 -4.56 -10.00 -5.58
CA ALA A 42 -3.37 -9.26 -5.97
C ALA A 42 -2.22 -9.51 -4.99
N LEU A 43 -2.46 -9.50 -3.68
CA LEU A 43 -1.42 -9.76 -2.67
C LEU A 43 -0.88 -11.19 -2.74
N VAL A 44 -1.72 -12.18 -3.05
CA VAL A 44 -1.30 -13.56 -3.31
C VAL A 44 -0.41 -13.62 -4.54
N MET A 45 -0.79 -12.92 -5.62
CA MET A 45 -0.01 -12.85 -6.86
C MET A 45 1.37 -12.24 -6.61
N LEU A 46 1.45 -11.12 -5.88
CA LEU A 46 2.74 -10.50 -5.52
C LEU A 46 3.65 -11.49 -4.80
N GLU A 47 3.11 -12.28 -3.87
CA GLU A 47 3.90 -13.29 -3.16
C GLU A 47 4.38 -14.41 -4.09
N GLN A 48 3.47 -15.00 -4.87
CA GLN A 48 3.77 -16.15 -5.73
C GLN A 48 4.83 -15.84 -6.79
N ASP A 49 4.82 -14.62 -7.31
CA ASP A 49 5.76 -14.15 -8.32
C ASP A 49 7.09 -13.66 -7.73
N GLY A 50 7.25 -13.68 -6.40
CA GLY A 50 8.44 -13.19 -5.70
C GLY A 50 8.52 -11.66 -5.57
N ALA A 51 7.47 -10.94 -5.98
CA ALA A 51 7.37 -9.50 -5.85
C ALA A 51 7.20 -9.06 -4.38
N ALA A 52 6.62 -9.91 -3.53
CA ALA A 52 6.49 -9.75 -2.09
C ALA A 52 7.15 -10.96 -1.38
N PRO A 53 8.46 -10.92 -1.13
CA PRO A 53 9.21 -12.05 -0.59
C PRO A 53 8.90 -12.30 0.90
N VAL A 54 9.19 -13.50 1.38
CA VAL A 54 9.18 -13.79 2.82
C VAL A 54 10.40 -13.14 3.48
N LEU A 55 10.15 -12.28 4.47
CA LEU A 55 11.13 -11.54 5.24
C LEU A 55 11.76 -12.42 6.35
N PRO A 56 12.91 -12.00 6.94
CA PRO A 56 13.59 -12.75 8.00
C PRO A 56 12.74 -13.07 9.24
N ASP A 57 11.67 -12.33 9.50
CA ASP A 57 10.71 -12.58 10.59
C ASP A 57 9.63 -13.62 10.22
N GLY A 58 9.73 -14.22 9.03
CA GLY A 58 8.81 -15.23 8.50
C GLY A 58 7.51 -14.64 7.96
N LYS A 59 7.42 -13.32 7.75
CA LYS A 59 6.23 -12.64 7.21
C LYS A 59 6.42 -12.22 5.76
N VAL A 60 5.33 -12.08 5.02
CA VAL A 60 5.38 -11.60 3.62
C VAL A 60 5.62 -10.09 3.58
N GLY A 61 6.63 -9.66 2.84
CA GLY A 61 7.02 -8.26 2.62
C GLY A 61 6.27 -7.64 1.45
N GLY A 62 5.04 -7.21 1.72
CA GLY A 62 4.16 -6.54 0.77
C GLY A 62 2.81 -6.25 1.41
N ASN A 63 2.11 -5.24 0.89
CA ASN A 63 0.81 -4.82 1.42
C ASN A 63 -0.05 -4.16 0.35
N GLY A 64 -1.31 -3.94 0.69
CA GLY A 64 -2.25 -3.26 -0.18
C GLY A 64 -3.27 -2.48 0.62
N ALA A 65 -3.79 -1.42 0.00
CA ALA A 65 -4.89 -0.64 0.54
C ALA A 65 -5.89 -0.26 -0.53
N MET A 66 -7.11 0.01 -0.08
CA MET A 66 -8.21 0.48 -0.89
C MET A 66 -8.92 1.61 -0.16
N LEU A 67 -9.30 2.65 -0.91
CA LEU A 67 -10.09 3.75 -0.40
C LEU A 67 -11.56 3.52 -0.74
N LEU A 68 -12.40 3.48 0.28
CA LEU A 68 -13.82 3.16 0.16
C LEU A 68 -14.68 4.33 0.62
N SER A 69 -15.81 4.54 -0.05
CA SER A 69 -16.82 5.53 0.36
C SER A 69 -17.65 4.97 1.50
N VAL A 70 -18.03 5.82 2.45
CA VAL A 70 -18.92 5.50 3.57
C VAL A 70 -20.21 6.30 3.40
N GLY A 71 -21.32 5.59 3.23
CA GLY A 71 -22.66 6.18 3.07
C GLY A 71 -23.11 6.35 1.62
N ASP A 72 -24.41 6.64 1.45
CA ASP A 72 -25.06 6.85 0.14
C ASP A 72 -24.60 8.19 -0.46
N SER A 73 -23.51 8.17 -1.22
CA SER A 73 -23.00 9.37 -1.88
C SER A 73 -23.74 9.64 -3.21
N GLU A 74 -24.98 10.16 -3.13
CA GLU A 74 -25.58 10.95 -4.23
C GLU A 74 -25.02 12.38 -4.28
N HIS A 75 -24.11 12.75 -3.38
CA HIS A 75 -23.49 14.07 -3.35
C HIS A 75 -22.11 14.04 -3.99
N GLU A 76 -22.02 14.61 -5.20
CA GLU A 76 -20.82 14.73 -6.04
C GLU A 76 -19.63 15.49 -5.40
N ASN A 77 -19.71 15.95 -4.15
CA ASN A 77 -18.66 16.74 -3.50
C ASN A 77 -18.60 16.59 -1.96
N GLY A 78 -18.46 15.36 -1.43
CA GLY A 78 -18.10 15.20 0.00
C GLY A 78 -18.62 13.94 0.69
N GLY A 79 -18.42 12.76 0.10
CA GLY A 79 -18.60 11.50 0.85
C GLY A 79 -17.49 11.33 1.90
N ASP A 80 -17.83 10.75 3.05
CA ASP A 80 -16.83 10.32 4.02
C ASP A 80 -16.09 9.12 3.41
N PHE A 81 -14.76 9.16 3.42
CA PHE A 81 -13.94 8.05 2.93
C PHE A 81 -13.18 7.38 4.07
N VAL A 82 -12.99 6.08 3.96
CA VAL A 82 -12.13 5.31 4.88
C VAL A 82 -11.08 4.53 4.10
N LEU A 83 -9.90 4.42 4.70
CA LEU A 83 -8.79 3.66 4.16
C LEU A 83 -8.83 2.23 4.70
N VAL A 84 -9.03 1.25 3.82
CA VAL A 84 -8.96 -0.17 4.17
C VAL A 84 -7.57 -0.70 3.83
N VAL A 85 -6.86 -1.24 4.81
CA VAL A 85 -5.45 -1.65 4.72
C VAL A 85 -5.31 -3.12 5.09
N SER A 86 -4.53 -3.89 4.31
CA SER A 86 -4.21 -5.28 4.65
C SER A 86 -3.53 -5.37 6.04
N LYS A 87 -3.88 -6.39 6.84
CA LYS A 87 -3.18 -6.58 8.12
C LYS A 87 -1.68 -6.76 7.96
N SER A 88 -0.94 -6.25 8.94
CA SER A 88 0.49 -6.55 9.07
C SER A 88 0.71 -8.02 9.42
N GLY A 89 1.86 -8.57 9.01
CA GLY A 89 2.28 -9.91 9.42
C GLY A 89 1.53 -11.06 8.77
N LYS A 90 1.05 -10.86 7.52
CA LYS A 90 0.55 -11.91 6.64
C LYS A 90 1.53 -13.10 6.58
N LYS A 91 1.00 -14.31 6.72
CA LYS A 91 1.82 -15.53 6.65
C LYS A 91 2.07 -15.92 5.19
N PRO A 92 3.18 -16.60 4.90
CA PRO A 92 3.43 -17.17 3.58
C PRO A 92 2.32 -18.17 3.20
N GLY A 93 1.88 -18.14 1.93
CA GLY A 93 0.83 -18.98 1.36
C GLY A 93 -0.60 -18.65 1.82
N GLU A 94 -0.77 -17.66 2.68
CA GLU A 94 -2.09 -17.21 3.16
C GLU A 94 -2.76 -16.32 2.11
N ARG A 95 -4.06 -16.49 1.89
CA ARG A 95 -4.89 -15.48 1.22
C ARG A 95 -5.68 -14.77 2.31
N LEU A 96 -5.60 -13.44 2.37
CA LEU A 96 -6.29 -12.68 3.42
C LEU A 96 -7.81 -12.77 3.22
N GLY A 97 -8.53 -13.10 4.29
CA GLY A 97 -9.97 -12.88 4.37
C GLY A 97 -10.31 -11.38 4.36
N VAL A 98 -11.53 -11.03 3.96
CA VAL A 98 -12.00 -9.62 3.99
C VAL A 98 -11.98 -9.07 5.43
N ASP A 99 -12.26 -9.92 6.41
CA ASP A 99 -12.18 -9.62 7.83
C ASP A 99 -10.74 -9.43 8.34
N GLU A 100 -9.73 -9.75 7.53
CA GLU A 100 -8.31 -9.57 7.85
C GLU A 100 -7.73 -8.25 7.34
N PHE A 101 -8.59 -7.36 6.84
CA PHE A 101 -8.25 -5.97 6.60
C PHE A 101 -8.61 -5.10 7.82
N CYS A 102 -7.87 -4.02 7.98
CA CYS A 102 -8.09 -3.00 9.01
C CYS A 102 -8.66 -1.75 8.35
N VAL A 103 -9.57 -1.04 9.02
CA VAL A 103 -10.06 0.25 8.56
C VAL A 103 -9.38 1.34 9.35
N VAL A 104 -8.68 2.21 8.63
CA VAL A 104 -8.03 3.42 9.16
C VAL A 104 -8.92 4.60 8.77
N ASP A 105 -9.49 5.25 9.77
CA ASP A 105 -10.40 6.40 9.59
C ASP A 105 -9.74 7.74 9.89
N ASN A 106 -8.59 7.73 10.58
CA ASN A 106 -7.82 8.94 10.83
C ASN A 106 -6.33 8.65 10.91
N PHE A 107 -5.53 9.55 10.35
CA PHE A 107 -4.08 9.58 10.54
C PHE A 107 -3.64 11.00 10.93
N ASP A 108 -3.00 11.12 12.08
CA ASP A 108 -2.44 12.36 12.58
C ASP A 108 -0.94 12.40 12.25
N SER A 109 -0.56 13.30 11.34
CA SER A 109 0.82 13.49 10.91
C SER A 109 1.70 14.13 11.98
N ASP A 110 1.13 14.89 12.92
CA ASP A 110 1.90 15.58 13.96
C ASP A 110 2.29 14.60 15.07
N SER A 111 1.36 13.75 15.49
CA SER A 111 1.64 12.69 16.47
C SER A 111 2.16 11.38 15.84
N TRP A 112 2.24 11.31 14.51
CA TRP A 112 2.57 10.11 13.74
C TRP A 112 1.76 8.90 14.22
N SER A 113 0.43 9.03 14.21
CA SER A 113 -0.48 8.03 14.77
C SER A 113 -1.72 7.79 13.91
N ALA A 114 -2.25 6.57 13.96
CA ALA A 114 -3.45 6.18 13.25
C ALA A 114 -4.54 5.69 14.20
N HIS A 115 -5.79 6.07 13.93
CA HIS A 115 -6.96 5.46 14.54
C HIS A 115 -7.51 4.41 13.58
N TYR A 116 -7.83 3.24 14.12
CA TYR A 116 -8.27 2.13 13.29
C TYR A 116 -9.24 1.18 14.00
N SER A 117 -9.98 0.43 13.20
CA SER A 117 -10.79 -0.71 13.64
C SER A 117 -10.45 -1.98 12.86
N SER A 118 -10.71 -3.13 13.48
CA SER A 118 -10.45 -4.46 12.92
C SER A 118 -11.41 -5.48 13.53
N SER A 119 -11.65 -6.58 12.80
CA SER A 119 -12.47 -7.70 13.26
C SER A 119 -11.93 -8.38 14.53
N ARG A 120 -10.60 -8.33 14.73
CA ARG A 120 -9.89 -8.96 15.84
C ARG A 120 -8.89 -8.03 16.51
N ASP A 121 -8.72 -8.21 17.81
CA ASP A 121 -7.85 -7.38 18.65
C ASP A 121 -6.36 -7.50 18.29
N ASP A 122 -5.95 -8.63 17.75
CA ASP A 122 -4.57 -8.92 17.34
C ASP A 122 -4.25 -8.42 15.91
N TYR A 123 -5.25 -7.94 15.16
CA TYR A 123 -5.03 -7.40 13.82
C TYR A 123 -4.63 -5.92 13.91
N LYS A 124 -3.54 -5.60 13.22
CA LYS A 124 -2.99 -4.25 13.09
C LYS A 124 -2.83 -3.94 11.60
N PRO A 125 -3.03 -2.68 11.18
CA PRO A 125 -2.81 -2.29 9.79
C PRO A 125 -1.33 -2.44 9.41
N SER A 126 -1.04 -2.44 8.10
CA SER A 126 0.32 -2.46 7.57
C SER A 126 1.20 -1.35 8.18
N SER A 127 2.50 -1.59 8.30
CA SER A 127 3.45 -0.54 8.68
C SER A 127 3.53 0.61 7.66
N ASP A 128 3.07 0.37 6.43
CA ASP A 128 3.04 1.38 5.37
C ASP A 128 1.79 2.26 5.38
N THR A 129 0.93 2.15 6.39
CA THR A 129 -0.25 3.02 6.53
C THR A 129 0.03 4.51 6.32
N PRO A 130 1.13 5.12 6.81
CA PRO A 130 1.41 6.52 6.52
C PRO A 130 1.52 6.83 5.02
N LEU A 131 2.22 5.99 4.25
CA LEU A 131 2.35 6.15 2.79
C LEU A 131 1.04 5.88 2.06
N LEU A 132 0.30 4.86 2.50
CA LEU A 132 -1.01 4.51 1.94
C LEU A 132 -2.04 5.62 2.19
N TRP A 133 -2.03 6.22 3.38
CA TRP A 133 -2.84 7.38 3.73
C TRP A 133 -2.47 8.57 2.86
N GLU A 134 -1.19 8.92 2.81
CA GLU A 134 -0.70 10.07 2.05
C GLU A 134 -1.10 9.98 0.57
N SER A 135 -0.95 8.79 -0.03
CA SER A 135 -1.23 8.59 -1.45
C SER A 135 -2.72 8.49 -1.79
N LEU A 136 -3.55 7.86 -0.93
CA LEU A 136 -4.95 7.60 -1.25
C LEU A 136 -5.92 8.63 -0.65
N MET A 137 -5.69 9.08 0.59
CA MET A 137 -6.54 10.07 1.28
C MET A 137 -6.15 11.50 0.93
N GLU A 138 -4.85 11.81 0.97
CA GLU A 138 -4.37 13.19 0.82
C GLU A 138 -3.97 13.56 -0.61
N GLY A 139 -3.71 12.55 -1.45
CA GLY A 139 -3.01 12.73 -2.72
C GLY A 139 -3.68 13.73 -3.67
N GLN A 140 -5.00 13.65 -3.84
CA GLN A 140 -5.74 14.59 -4.70
C GLN A 140 -5.61 16.04 -4.22
N ARG A 141 -5.73 16.24 -2.91
CA ARG A 141 -5.71 17.56 -2.27
C ARG A 141 -4.31 18.16 -2.28
N LYS A 142 -3.28 17.36 -1.99
CA LYS A 142 -1.89 17.83 -1.84
C LYS A 142 -1.13 17.94 -3.15
N TYR A 143 -1.40 17.07 -4.12
CA TYR A 143 -0.60 16.97 -5.36
C TYR A 143 -1.32 17.49 -6.60
N SER A 144 -2.53 18.04 -6.43
CA SER A 144 -3.36 18.55 -7.53
C SER A 144 -3.58 17.52 -8.64
N TRP A 145 -3.64 16.23 -8.28
CA TRP A 145 -3.88 15.16 -9.24
C TRP A 145 -5.26 15.32 -9.88
N ARG A 146 -5.31 15.07 -11.19
CA ARG A 146 -6.57 15.17 -11.96
C ARG A 146 -7.58 14.08 -11.61
N LYS A 147 -7.09 13.00 -11.02
CA LYS A 147 -7.89 11.87 -10.53
C LYS A 147 -7.28 11.35 -9.22
N SER A 148 -8.11 10.80 -8.35
CA SER A 148 -7.64 10.14 -7.14
C SER A 148 -7.48 8.65 -7.40
N PRO A 149 -6.32 8.05 -7.07
CA PRO A 149 -6.24 6.61 -6.98
C PRO A 149 -7.15 6.11 -5.85
N ARG A 150 -7.56 4.86 -5.99
CA ARG A 150 -8.46 4.17 -5.06
C ARG A 150 -7.81 2.92 -4.48
N VAL A 151 -6.74 2.45 -5.09
CA VAL A 151 -5.99 1.26 -4.66
C VAL A 151 -4.51 1.57 -4.69
N ALA A 152 -3.81 1.08 -3.68
CA ALA A 152 -2.35 1.05 -3.62
C ALA A 152 -1.87 -0.39 -3.39
N LEU A 153 -0.81 -0.78 -4.08
CA LEU A 153 -0.07 -2.03 -3.86
C LEU A 153 1.41 -1.73 -3.62
N HIS A 154 1.99 -2.43 -2.67
CA HIS A 154 3.42 -2.38 -2.39
C HIS A 154 4.01 -3.79 -2.38
N GLY A 155 5.10 -3.97 -3.12
CA GLY A 155 5.95 -5.16 -3.07
C GLY A 155 7.43 -4.76 -3.04
N HIS A 156 8.30 -5.68 -2.68
CA HIS A 156 9.71 -5.44 -2.39
C HIS A 156 10.66 -5.82 -3.54
N ALA A 157 10.14 -5.93 -4.77
CA ALA A 157 10.95 -6.14 -5.96
C ALA A 157 11.20 -4.83 -6.73
N LEU A 158 12.14 -4.88 -7.69
CA LEU A 158 12.53 -3.75 -8.56
C LEU A 158 12.98 -2.50 -7.77
N ALA A 159 13.94 -2.66 -6.87
CA ALA A 159 14.32 -1.61 -5.92
C ALA A 159 15.56 -0.78 -6.32
N ASP A 160 16.24 -1.14 -7.40
CA ASP A 160 17.52 -0.52 -7.81
C ASP A 160 17.37 0.54 -8.93
N GLU A 161 18.29 1.50 -8.93
CA GLU A 161 18.31 2.63 -9.87
C GLU A 161 18.55 2.21 -11.32
N GLU A 162 19.33 1.15 -11.55
CA GLU A 162 19.61 0.63 -12.90
C GLU A 162 18.32 0.12 -13.55
N THR A 163 17.54 -0.66 -12.81
CA THR A 163 16.23 -1.15 -13.20
C THR A 163 15.24 0.00 -13.40
N ALA A 164 15.23 0.98 -12.49
CA ALA A 164 14.39 2.17 -12.63
C ALA A 164 14.65 2.92 -13.94
N ALA A 165 15.93 3.19 -14.26
CA ALA A 165 16.34 3.87 -15.47
C ALA A 165 16.00 3.07 -16.73
N ARG A 166 16.25 1.76 -16.73
CA ARG A 166 15.93 0.86 -17.85
C ARG A 166 14.44 0.83 -18.16
N LEU A 167 13.60 0.88 -17.12
CA LEU A 167 12.15 0.80 -17.25
C LEU A 167 11.47 2.17 -17.35
N ASN A 168 12.24 3.26 -17.25
CA ASN A 168 11.74 4.63 -17.18
C ASN A 168 10.66 4.79 -16.08
N ILE A 169 10.92 4.23 -14.90
CA ILE A 169 10.05 4.34 -13.73
C ILE A 169 10.68 5.35 -12.74
N PRO A 170 9.93 6.36 -12.27
CA PRO A 170 10.42 7.28 -11.26
C PRO A 170 10.81 6.55 -9.96
N ILE A 171 11.97 6.90 -9.41
CA ILE A 171 12.54 6.31 -8.19
C ILE A 171 12.88 7.41 -7.18
N SER A 172 12.66 7.15 -5.89
CA SER A 172 13.01 8.09 -4.82
C SER A 172 14.51 8.37 -4.81
N SER A 173 14.91 9.63 -4.61
CA SER A 173 16.32 10.00 -4.48
C SER A 173 16.94 9.42 -3.21
N GLU A 174 16.13 9.41 -2.14
CA GLU A 174 16.48 8.87 -0.82
C GLU A 174 16.02 7.41 -0.68
N GLU A 175 16.74 6.65 0.14
CA GLU A 175 16.26 5.35 0.61
C GLU A 175 15.06 5.54 1.51
N THR A 176 13.98 4.80 1.26
CA THR A 176 12.79 4.84 2.12
C THR A 176 12.56 3.47 2.72
N LEU A 177 12.62 3.31 4.05
CA LEU A 177 12.78 1.98 4.66
C LEU A 177 11.67 1.56 5.63
N PHE A 178 10.97 2.49 6.31
CA PHE A 178 10.00 2.17 7.38
C PHE A 178 8.72 3.03 7.39
N SER A 179 8.44 3.77 6.32
CA SER A 179 7.28 4.66 6.25
C SER A 179 7.32 5.71 7.37
N THR A 180 8.51 6.28 7.59
CA THR A 180 8.75 7.42 8.50
C THR A 180 8.30 8.74 7.85
N PRO A 181 8.28 9.86 8.58
CA PRO A 181 8.01 11.17 7.98
C PRO A 181 8.94 11.51 6.80
N GLU A 182 10.21 11.13 6.89
CA GLU A 182 11.21 11.32 5.84
C GLU A 182 10.87 10.46 4.61
N ASP A 183 10.45 9.21 4.81
CA ASP A 183 10.02 8.33 3.74
C ASP A 183 8.79 8.88 3.01
N VAL A 184 7.81 9.39 3.76
CA VAL A 184 6.63 10.04 3.19
C VAL A 184 7.05 11.25 2.37
N THR A 185 7.91 12.12 2.92
CA THR A 185 8.43 13.31 2.23
C THR A 185 9.14 12.96 0.93
N ALA A 186 9.95 11.90 0.91
CA ALA A 186 10.64 11.44 -0.28
C ALA A 186 9.67 10.99 -1.39
N LEU A 187 8.56 10.32 -1.03
CA LEU A 187 7.53 9.95 -2.00
C LEU A 187 6.67 11.15 -2.43
N GLU A 188 6.42 12.13 -1.56
CA GLU A 188 5.67 13.33 -1.95
C GLU A 188 6.35 14.07 -3.12
N GLY A 189 7.69 14.11 -3.12
CA GLY A 189 8.47 14.67 -4.24
C GLY A 189 8.15 13.96 -5.56
N LEU A 190 8.19 12.62 -5.56
CA LEU A 190 7.84 11.81 -6.74
C LEU A 190 6.41 12.05 -7.21
N PHE A 191 5.46 12.13 -6.28
CA PHE A 191 4.05 12.32 -6.56
C PHE A 191 3.72 13.68 -7.19
N ARG A 192 4.47 14.73 -6.83
CA ARG A 192 4.35 16.07 -7.43
C ARG A 192 4.95 16.13 -8.83
N GLU A 193 6.12 15.51 -9.03
CA GLU A 193 6.84 15.53 -10.30
C GLU A 193 6.24 14.59 -11.35
N ASN A 194 5.64 13.49 -10.91
CA ASN A 194 5.10 12.44 -11.76
C ASN A 194 3.64 12.16 -11.35
N PRO A 195 2.69 12.99 -11.78
CA PRO A 195 1.32 12.96 -11.26
C PRO A 195 0.55 11.71 -11.72
N TYR A 196 -0.34 11.26 -10.85
CA TYR A 196 -1.40 10.31 -11.22
C TYR A 196 -2.53 11.06 -11.98
N PRO A 197 -3.19 10.46 -13.00
CA PRO A 197 -3.11 9.06 -13.43
C PRO A 197 -2.05 8.72 -14.48
N GLU A 198 -1.29 9.70 -14.98
CA GLU A 198 -0.27 9.48 -16.01
C GLU A 198 0.83 8.55 -15.50
N GLN A 199 1.33 8.77 -14.28
CA GLN A 199 2.22 7.86 -13.58
C GLN A 199 1.44 7.02 -12.55
N LYS A 200 1.63 5.70 -12.61
CA LYS A 200 0.98 4.74 -11.68
C LYS A 200 1.96 3.91 -10.88
N LEU A 201 3.22 3.85 -11.29
CA LEU A 201 4.23 2.99 -10.70
C LEU A 201 5.42 3.84 -10.27
N PHE A 202 5.85 3.67 -9.04
CA PHE A 202 6.97 4.39 -8.44
C PHE A 202 7.90 3.38 -7.78
N LEU A 203 9.19 3.67 -7.73
CA LEU A 203 10.15 2.85 -7.01
C LEU A 203 10.63 3.58 -5.76
N ARG A 204 10.67 2.83 -4.67
CA ARG A 204 11.28 3.21 -3.40
C ARG A 204 12.69 2.63 -3.41
N LYS A 205 13.69 3.50 -3.51
CA LYS A 205 15.10 3.10 -3.60
C LYS A 205 15.47 2.13 -2.48
N ASN A 206 16.04 0.98 -2.86
CA ASN A 206 16.43 -0.12 -1.98
C ASN A 206 15.30 -0.73 -1.12
N HIS A 207 14.04 -0.48 -1.47
CA HIS A 207 12.88 -1.07 -0.81
C HIS A 207 11.99 -1.88 -1.75
N GLY A 208 11.49 -1.27 -2.82
CA GLY A 208 10.56 -1.94 -3.73
C GLY A 208 9.65 -1.00 -4.52
N PHE A 209 8.66 -1.55 -5.20
CA PHE A 209 7.72 -0.75 -6.00
C PHE A 209 6.51 -0.30 -5.19
N PHE A 210 5.94 0.85 -5.55
CA PHE A 210 4.68 1.37 -5.03
C PHE A 210 3.77 1.68 -6.22
N LEU A 211 2.61 1.05 -6.27
CA LEU A 211 1.69 1.08 -7.41
C LEU A 211 0.37 1.71 -6.99
N LEU A 212 -0.10 2.67 -7.77
CA LEU A 212 -1.39 3.36 -7.62
C LEU A 212 -2.34 3.01 -8.76
N ALA A 213 -3.59 2.74 -8.43
CA ALA A 213 -4.62 2.35 -9.38
C ALA A 213 -6.01 2.85 -8.95
N ASP A 214 -6.92 2.84 -9.91
CA ASP A 214 -8.33 3.22 -9.73
C ASP A 214 -9.20 2.07 -9.19
N SER A 215 -8.74 0.82 -9.32
CA SER A 215 -9.42 -0.38 -8.85
C SER A 215 -8.43 -1.51 -8.63
N ALA A 216 -8.84 -2.56 -7.93
CA ALA A 216 -8.00 -3.74 -7.72
C ALA A 216 -7.68 -4.43 -9.05
N THR A 217 -8.65 -4.52 -9.96
CA THR A 217 -8.45 -5.03 -11.32
C THR A 217 -7.37 -4.24 -12.07
N GLN A 218 -7.46 -2.90 -12.07
CA GLN A 218 -6.44 -2.08 -12.72
C GLN A 218 -5.07 -2.26 -12.06
N ALA A 219 -5.01 -2.42 -10.73
CA ALA A 219 -3.76 -2.66 -10.03
C ALA A 219 -3.08 -3.95 -10.51
N ILE A 220 -3.86 -5.03 -10.66
CA ILE A 220 -3.39 -6.32 -11.21
C ILE A 220 -2.92 -6.15 -12.66
N GLU A 221 -3.68 -5.46 -13.51
CA GLU A 221 -3.29 -5.22 -14.91
C GLU A 221 -1.97 -4.45 -15.03
N VAL A 222 -1.80 -3.39 -14.23
CA VAL A 222 -0.55 -2.60 -14.20
C VAL A 222 0.60 -3.46 -13.70
N TYR A 223 0.39 -4.24 -12.65
CA TYR A 223 1.40 -5.16 -12.11
C TYR A 223 1.86 -6.19 -13.17
N GLN A 224 0.91 -6.87 -13.81
CA GLN A 224 1.20 -7.90 -14.82
C GLN A 224 1.90 -7.32 -16.06
N ARG A 225 1.56 -6.08 -16.43
CA ARG A 225 2.17 -5.43 -17.60
C ARG A 225 3.54 -4.83 -17.30
N CYS A 226 3.73 -4.25 -16.12
CA CYS A 226 4.87 -3.36 -15.84
C CYS A 226 5.88 -3.94 -14.84
N ILE A 227 5.52 -4.94 -14.04
CA ILE A 227 6.39 -5.51 -12.99
C ILE A 227 6.73 -6.97 -13.31
N LEU A 228 5.71 -7.81 -13.47
CA LEU A 228 5.87 -9.26 -13.64
C LEU A 228 6.86 -9.68 -14.76
N PRO A 229 6.89 -9.05 -15.95
CA PRO A 229 7.83 -9.44 -17.01
C PRO A 229 9.31 -9.32 -16.59
N HIS A 230 9.60 -8.42 -15.66
CA HIS A 230 10.96 -8.15 -15.19
C HIS A 230 11.37 -9.09 -14.06
N LEU A 231 10.43 -9.63 -13.30
CA LEU A 231 10.70 -10.66 -12.30
C LEU A 231 11.09 -11.98 -12.98
N ASN A 232 10.32 -12.39 -14.00
CA ASN A 232 10.57 -13.62 -14.75
C ASN A 232 11.89 -13.60 -15.51
N SER A 233 12.34 -12.42 -15.94
CA SER A 233 13.61 -12.24 -16.66
C SER A 233 14.83 -12.36 -15.75
N GLN A 234 14.67 -12.15 -14.43
CA GLN A 234 15.73 -12.32 -13.45
C GLN A 234 15.93 -13.80 -13.08
N THR A 235 14.88 -14.62 -13.12
CA THR A 235 14.93 -16.06 -12.82
C THR A 235 15.65 -16.89 -13.90
N ILE A 236 15.73 -16.40 -15.15
CA ILE A 236 16.41 -17.11 -16.25
C ILE A 236 17.94 -16.90 -16.23
N ASN A 237 18.41 -15.86 -15.54
CA ASN A 237 19.83 -15.50 -15.46
C ASN A 237 20.49 -15.86 -14.11
N GLN A 238 19.82 -16.67 -13.28
CA GLN A 238 20.38 -17.31 -12.08
C GLN A 238 20.51 -18.82 -12.31
#